data_AF-A0A9W7WMM9-F1
#
_entry.id   AF-A0A9W7WMM9-F1
#
_cell.length_a   1.000
_cell.length_b   1.000
_cell.length_c   1.000
_cell.angle_alpha   90.00
_cell.angle_beta   90.00
_cell.angle_gamma   90.00
#
_symmetry.space_group_name_H-M   'P 1'
#
loop_
_entity.id
_entity.type
_entity.pdbx_description
1 polymer ?
#
loop_
_entity_poly.entity_id
_entity_poly.type
_entity_poly.pdbx_seq_one_letter_code
_entity_poly.pdbx_strand_id
1 'polypeptide(L)'
;MQPPNPAWPGQPPNPAWPGQPPNPAWPGQPANPAWPGQPAMSAWPGQPNQPAQATWPGQPGQPGAPGWPGPVPQTAPYGVPEPPKPLTVPYELPLVNGAHNKMLVTINGEVQPNAKLITIDMKKGNDIALHLNPRFDERGKQVIVRNSLIGNGWGREERQIPSFPFVKGKPFELKILCTDTEFKVAVNKSHLLEYKHRIRELNQINALRIYNDVTLRSVNVETLA
;
A
#
# COMPACT_ATOMS: atom_id res chain seq x y z
N MET A 1 17.02 58.86 25.97
CA MET A 1 18.29 58.14 26.07
C MET A 1 18.02 56.82 26.76
N GLN A 2 18.20 55.70 26.06
CA GLN A 2 17.87 54.34 26.51
C GLN A 2 19.20 53.56 26.54
N PRO A 3 19.49 52.74 27.57
CA PRO A 3 20.75 52.02 27.64
C PRO A 3 20.77 50.82 26.67
N PRO A 4 21.95 50.38 26.19
CA PRO A 4 22.06 49.23 25.31
C PRO A 4 21.81 47.93 26.09
N ASN A 5 21.24 46.94 25.38
CA ASN A 5 20.90 45.62 25.92
C ASN A 5 22.16 44.75 26.12
N PRO A 6 22.25 43.88 27.15
CA PRO A 6 23.41 43.03 27.35
C PRO A 6 23.48 41.91 26.31
N ALA A 7 24.68 41.65 25.79
CA ALA A 7 24.98 40.47 24.97
C ALA A 7 25.19 39.24 25.86
N TRP A 8 24.50 38.14 25.57
CA TRP A 8 24.70 36.85 26.22
C TRP A 8 25.99 36.17 25.70
N PRO A 9 26.82 35.55 26.55
CA PRO A 9 27.96 34.78 26.09
C PRO A 9 27.49 33.48 25.42
N GLY A 10 28.11 33.13 24.29
CA GLY A 10 27.86 31.88 23.56
C GLY A 10 28.27 30.64 24.35
N GLN A 11 27.63 29.51 24.06
CA GLN A 11 27.93 28.22 24.70
C GLN A 11 29.37 27.77 24.42
N PRO A 12 30.06 27.18 25.42
CA PRO A 12 31.35 26.54 25.20
C PRO A 12 31.20 25.22 24.41
N PRO A 13 32.22 24.80 23.64
CA PRO A 13 32.17 23.54 22.91
C PRO A 13 32.27 22.33 23.86
N ASN A 14 31.66 21.23 23.46
CA ASN A 14 31.59 19.98 24.21
C ASN A 14 32.98 19.30 24.31
N PRO A 15 33.36 18.66 25.44
CA PRO A 15 34.66 18.00 25.56
C PRO A 15 34.78 16.79 24.63
N ALA A 16 35.91 16.66 23.94
CA ALA A 16 36.24 15.49 23.14
C ALA A 16 36.80 14.37 24.04
N TRP A 17 36.24 13.17 23.93
CA TRP A 17 36.74 11.96 24.58
C TRP A 17 37.97 11.40 23.83
N PRO A 18 39.03 10.93 24.52
CA PRO A 18 40.21 10.40 23.84
C PRO A 18 39.93 9.00 23.28
N GLY A 19 40.03 8.82 21.96
CA GLY A 19 40.03 7.49 21.33
C GLY A 19 39.25 7.29 20.03
N GLN A 20 38.62 8.31 19.44
CA GLN A 20 37.98 8.16 18.13
C GLN A 20 38.88 8.65 16.97
N PRO A 21 39.11 7.83 15.92
CA PRO A 21 39.69 8.32 14.69
C PRO A 21 38.73 9.28 13.98
N PRO A 22 39.22 10.26 13.19
CA PRO A 22 38.37 11.21 12.49
C PRO A 22 37.50 10.50 11.44
N ASN A 23 36.25 10.94 11.33
CA ASN A 23 35.30 10.44 10.34
C ASN A 23 35.76 10.84 8.91
N PRO A 24 35.77 9.95 7.91
CA PRO A 24 36.14 10.31 6.55
C PRO A 24 35.16 11.33 5.97
N ALA A 25 35.69 12.41 5.37
CA ALA A 25 34.91 13.33 4.57
C ALA A 25 34.49 12.63 3.26
N TRP A 26 33.18 12.43 3.08
CA TRP A 26 32.62 11.93 1.83
C TRP A 26 32.76 13.01 0.74
N PRO A 27 33.19 12.66 -0.48
CA PRO A 27 33.15 13.61 -1.60
C PRO A 27 31.69 13.94 -1.94
N GLY A 28 31.43 15.21 -2.27
CA GLY A 28 30.11 15.74 -2.61
C GLY A 28 29.42 14.99 -3.74
N GLN A 29 28.09 14.91 -3.67
CA GLN A 29 27.26 14.26 -4.70
C GLN A 29 27.41 14.96 -6.06
N PRO A 30 27.52 14.22 -7.17
CA PRO A 30 27.35 14.79 -8.50
C PRO A 30 25.88 15.18 -8.74
N ALA A 31 25.68 16.26 -9.50
CA ALA A 31 24.36 16.70 -9.94
C ALA A 31 23.68 15.67 -10.86
N ASN A 32 22.36 15.55 -10.73
CA ASN A 32 21.53 14.59 -11.48
C ASN A 32 21.47 14.96 -12.98
N PRO A 33 21.51 14.00 -13.93
CA PRO A 33 21.35 14.33 -15.35
C PRO A 33 19.94 14.83 -15.65
N ALA A 34 19.85 15.91 -16.43
CA ALA A 34 18.59 16.34 -17.03
C ALA A 34 18.21 15.39 -18.17
N TRP A 35 16.97 14.88 -18.16
CA TRP A 35 16.41 14.07 -19.23
C TRP A 35 16.24 14.91 -20.51
N PRO A 36 16.47 14.35 -21.72
CA PRO A 36 16.17 15.06 -22.95
C PRO A 36 14.65 15.26 -23.10
N GLY A 37 14.26 16.47 -23.51
CA GLY A 37 12.87 16.84 -23.77
C GLY A 37 12.22 16.01 -24.88
N GLN A 38 10.91 15.80 -24.77
CA GLN A 38 10.11 15.10 -25.76
C GLN A 38 10.09 15.86 -27.10
N PRO A 39 10.11 15.19 -28.26
CA PRO A 39 9.93 15.84 -29.55
C PRO A 39 8.48 16.31 -29.73
N ALA A 40 8.33 17.48 -30.35
CA ALA A 40 7.04 18.10 -30.67
C ALA A 40 6.25 17.28 -31.71
N MET A 41 4.92 17.22 -31.54
CA MET A 41 3.99 16.65 -32.51
C MET A 41 4.06 17.39 -33.85
N SER A 42 4.17 16.62 -34.93
CA SER A 42 4.09 17.11 -36.31
C SER A 42 2.73 17.75 -36.58
N ALA A 43 2.73 19.02 -36.97
CA ALA A 43 1.54 19.71 -37.47
C ALA A 43 1.23 19.29 -38.92
N TRP A 44 -0.05 19.06 -39.21
CA TRP A 44 -0.57 18.77 -40.55
C TRP A 44 -0.46 20.01 -41.46
N PRO A 45 -0.24 19.87 -42.78
CA PRO A 45 -0.12 21.00 -43.69
C PRO A 45 -1.50 21.64 -43.95
N GLY A 46 -1.67 22.89 -43.49
CA GLY A 46 -2.79 23.76 -43.81
C GLY A 46 -2.63 24.41 -45.19
N GLN A 47 -3.76 24.55 -45.89
CA GLN A 47 -3.93 24.93 -47.29
C GLN A 47 -3.48 26.37 -47.65
N PRO A 48 -3.21 26.67 -48.94
CA PRO A 48 -2.77 28.00 -49.38
C PRO A 48 -3.89 29.05 -49.37
N ASN A 49 -3.48 30.30 -49.10
CA ASN A 49 -4.27 31.53 -48.96
C ASN A 49 -5.30 31.76 -50.09
N GLN A 50 -6.53 32.12 -49.70
CA GLN A 50 -7.55 32.65 -50.61
C GLN A 50 -7.32 34.14 -50.91
N PRO A 51 -7.53 34.60 -52.15
CA PRO A 51 -7.55 36.03 -52.47
C PRO A 51 -8.90 36.66 -52.13
N ALA A 52 -8.86 37.91 -51.67
CA ALA A 52 -10.02 38.68 -51.25
C ALA A 52 -10.96 39.05 -52.42
N GLN A 53 -12.27 38.93 -52.21
CA GLN A 53 -13.28 39.48 -53.12
C GLN A 53 -14.37 40.27 -52.37
N ALA A 54 -14.94 41.23 -53.10
CA ALA A 54 -15.48 42.50 -52.64
C ALA A 54 -16.80 42.45 -51.85
N THR A 55 -16.96 43.45 -50.98
CA THR A 55 -18.16 43.74 -50.16
C THR A 55 -19.30 44.32 -50.99
N TRP A 56 -20.51 43.74 -50.84
CA TRP A 56 -21.78 44.30 -51.30
C TRP A 56 -22.72 44.59 -50.11
N PRO A 57 -23.62 45.59 -50.17
CA PRO A 57 -24.36 46.06 -48.99
C PRO A 57 -25.72 45.35 -48.80
N GLY A 58 -26.00 45.01 -47.52
CA GLY A 58 -27.32 45.02 -46.87
C GLY A 58 -28.44 44.09 -47.37
N GLN A 59 -28.81 43.10 -46.54
CA GLN A 59 -30.18 42.57 -46.49
C GLN A 59 -30.64 42.32 -45.04
N PRO A 60 -31.95 42.50 -44.74
CA PRO A 60 -32.50 42.56 -43.39
C PRO A 60 -32.63 41.17 -42.74
N GLY A 61 -32.53 41.15 -41.40
CA GLY A 61 -32.46 39.95 -40.57
C GLY A 61 -33.70 39.05 -40.65
N GLN A 62 -33.46 37.74 -40.69
CA GLN A 62 -34.49 36.72 -40.52
C GLN A 62 -34.56 36.24 -39.06
N PRO A 63 -35.76 35.99 -38.50
CA PRO A 63 -35.92 35.52 -37.13
C PRO A 63 -35.46 34.06 -36.96
N GLY A 64 -34.89 33.74 -35.79
CA GLY A 64 -34.22 32.48 -35.49
C GLY A 64 -35.09 31.23 -35.56
N ALA A 65 -34.54 30.18 -36.16
CA ALA A 65 -35.06 28.82 -36.06
C ALA A 65 -34.63 28.18 -34.72
N PRO A 66 -35.43 27.29 -34.12
CA PRO A 66 -35.14 26.69 -32.82
C PRO A 66 -33.84 25.88 -32.87
N GLY A 67 -32.99 26.07 -31.85
CA GLY A 67 -31.68 25.43 -31.76
C GLY A 67 -31.79 23.91 -31.74
N TRP A 68 -31.04 23.26 -32.64
CA TRP A 68 -30.72 21.85 -32.55
C TRP A 68 -29.99 21.56 -31.24
N PRO A 69 -30.31 20.48 -30.50
CA PRO A 69 -29.53 20.11 -29.33
C PRO A 69 -28.08 19.82 -29.75
N GLY A 70 -27.13 20.44 -29.05
CA GLY A 70 -25.70 20.30 -29.31
C GLY A 70 -25.21 18.86 -29.14
N PRO A 71 -24.01 18.53 -29.66
CA PRO A 71 -23.48 17.18 -29.60
C PRO A 71 -23.29 16.75 -28.14
N VAL A 72 -23.92 15.63 -27.77
CA VAL A 72 -23.66 14.91 -26.53
C VAL A 72 -22.17 14.54 -26.43
N PRO A 73 -21.51 14.70 -25.27
CA PRO A 73 -20.15 14.21 -25.08
C PRO A 73 -20.13 12.71 -25.36
N GLN A 74 -19.25 12.27 -26.26
CA GLN A 74 -19.07 10.86 -26.59
C GLN A 74 -18.79 10.07 -25.31
N THR A 75 -19.77 9.29 -24.87
CA THR A 75 -19.57 8.22 -23.90
C THR A 75 -18.55 7.26 -24.51
N ALA A 76 -17.44 7.05 -23.81
CA ALA A 76 -16.42 6.07 -24.18
C ALA A 76 -17.08 4.72 -24.53
N PRO A 77 -16.60 4.00 -25.56
CA PRO A 77 -17.21 2.76 -25.99
C PRO A 77 -17.17 1.74 -24.84
N TYR A 78 -18.35 1.24 -24.48
CA TYR A 78 -18.53 0.11 -23.60
C TYR A 78 -17.64 -1.05 -24.07
N GLY A 79 -16.74 -1.54 -23.20
CA GLY A 79 -16.13 -2.85 -23.39
C GLY A 79 -14.61 -2.96 -23.31
N VAL A 80 -13.85 -1.92 -22.97
CA VAL A 80 -12.49 -2.16 -22.45
C VAL A 80 -12.61 -2.65 -21.01
N PRO A 81 -12.18 -3.89 -20.68
CA PRO A 81 -12.06 -4.30 -19.29
C PRO A 81 -11.10 -3.33 -18.62
N GLU A 82 -11.56 -2.66 -17.57
CA GLU A 82 -10.69 -1.85 -16.75
C GLU A 82 -9.55 -2.75 -16.26
N PRO A 83 -8.27 -2.35 -16.43
CA PRO A 83 -7.17 -3.15 -15.93
C PRO A 83 -7.40 -3.44 -14.44
N PRO A 84 -7.15 -4.67 -13.96
CA PRO A 84 -7.43 -5.02 -12.58
C PRO A 84 -6.73 -4.03 -11.66
N LYS A 85 -7.53 -3.37 -10.82
CA LYS A 85 -7.03 -2.36 -9.88
C LYS A 85 -5.89 -2.97 -9.07
N PRO A 86 -4.71 -2.34 -9.01
CA PRO A 86 -3.60 -2.86 -8.24
C PRO A 86 -4.00 -2.99 -6.75
N LEU A 87 -3.61 -4.10 -6.12
CA LEU A 87 -3.86 -4.32 -4.70
C LEU A 87 -3.05 -3.32 -3.87
N THR A 88 -3.75 -2.41 -3.20
CA THR A 88 -3.14 -1.39 -2.34
C THR A 88 -3.04 -1.87 -0.90
N VAL A 89 -1.98 -1.45 -0.20
CA VAL A 89 -1.77 -1.71 1.23
C VAL A 89 -1.94 -0.37 1.98
N PRO A 90 -2.79 -0.28 3.03
CA PRO A 90 -3.53 -1.36 3.68
C PRO A 90 -4.61 -1.96 2.78
N TYR A 91 -4.71 -3.28 2.82
CA TYR A 91 -5.68 -4.08 2.09
C TYR A 91 -6.73 -4.63 3.05
N GLU A 92 -7.98 -4.62 2.62
CA GLU A 92 -9.09 -5.18 3.39
C GLU A 92 -9.96 -6.03 2.46
N LEU A 93 -10.24 -7.26 2.91
CA LEU A 93 -11.10 -8.19 2.21
C LEU A 93 -12.26 -8.59 3.13
N PRO A 94 -13.50 -8.22 2.81
CA PRO A 94 -14.68 -8.74 3.48
C PRO A 94 -14.79 -10.26 3.30
N LEU A 95 -14.95 -10.98 4.42
CA LEU A 95 -15.26 -12.41 4.44
C LEU A 95 -16.79 -12.53 4.60
N VAL A 96 -17.52 -12.55 3.48
CA VAL A 96 -18.99 -12.40 3.44
C VAL A 96 -19.73 -13.39 4.35
N ASN A 97 -19.25 -14.63 4.44
CA ASN A 97 -19.84 -15.69 5.28
C ASN A 97 -19.09 -15.88 6.61
N GLY A 98 -18.18 -14.97 6.93
CA GLY A 98 -17.20 -15.11 7.98
C GLY A 98 -16.19 -16.24 7.72
N ALA A 99 -15.29 -16.43 8.69
CA ALA A 99 -14.42 -17.60 8.71
C ALA A 99 -15.24 -18.87 8.97
N HIS A 100 -14.80 -19.97 8.39
CA HIS A 100 -15.46 -21.27 8.55
C HIS A 100 -14.45 -22.39 8.36
N ASN A 101 -14.80 -23.58 8.81
CA ASN A 101 -13.96 -24.76 8.62
C ASN A 101 -13.62 -24.96 7.14
N LYS A 102 -12.39 -25.37 6.87
CA LYS A 102 -11.82 -25.55 5.53
C LYS A 102 -11.64 -24.26 4.71
N MET A 103 -11.94 -23.08 5.25
CA MET A 103 -11.63 -21.82 4.57
C MET A 103 -10.12 -21.63 4.51
N LEU A 104 -9.57 -21.51 3.30
CA LEU A 104 -8.16 -21.25 3.04
C LEU A 104 -8.00 -19.86 2.43
N VAL A 105 -7.25 -19.01 3.14
CA VAL A 105 -6.76 -17.73 2.62
C VAL A 105 -5.36 -17.95 2.06
N THR A 106 -5.12 -17.57 0.81
CA THR A 106 -3.80 -17.57 0.17
C THR A 106 -3.40 -16.14 -0.20
N ILE A 107 -2.28 -15.68 0.34
CA ILE A 107 -1.70 -14.35 0.11
C ILE A 107 -0.37 -14.52 -0.60
N ASN A 108 -0.26 -13.97 -1.81
CA ASN A 108 1.00 -13.82 -2.52
C ASN A 108 1.45 -12.37 -2.46
N GLY A 109 2.67 -12.15 -1.98
CA GLY A 109 3.22 -10.81 -1.85
C GLY A 109 4.73 -10.79 -1.87
N GLU A 110 5.28 -9.61 -1.67
CA GLU A 110 6.70 -9.36 -1.48
C GLU A 110 6.91 -8.58 -0.20
N VAL A 111 7.88 -9.02 0.60
CA VAL A 111 8.33 -8.24 1.76
C VAL A 111 9.09 -7.03 1.25
N GLN A 112 8.76 -5.83 1.72
CA GLN A 112 9.50 -4.64 1.30
C GLN A 112 10.99 -4.71 1.74
N PRO A 113 11.94 -4.15 0.96
CA PRO A 113 13.39 -4.24 1.27
C PRO A 113 13.79 -3.75 2.66
N ASN A 114 13.08 -2.73 3.18
CA ASN A 114 13.34 -2.11 4.48
C ASN A 114 12.31 -2.50 5.55
N ALA A 115 11.61 -3.63 5.36
CA ALA A 115 10.52 -4.05 6.23
C ALA A 115 10.95 -4.11 7.71
N LYS A 116 10.12 -3.53 8.56
CA LYS A 116 10.14 -3.62 10.02
C LYS A 116 9.15 -4.68 10.49
N LEU A 117 7.93 -4.63 9.95
CA LEU A 117 6.91 -5.62 10.24
C LEU A 117 5.88 -5.77 9.12
N ILE A 118 5.22 -6.93 9.09
CA ILE A 118 4.00 -7.17 8.32
C ILE A 118 2.88 -7.43 9.33
N THR A 119 1.65 -7.01 9.02
CA THR A 119 0.51 -7.38 9.84
C THR A 119 -0.61 -7.97 9.00
N ILE A 120 -1.15 -9.09 9.48
CA ILE A 120 -2.31 -9.76 8.93
C ILE A 120 -3.30 -9.97 10.08
N ASP A 121 -4.47 -9.38 10.00
CA ASP A 121 -5.53 -9.47 11.02
C ASP A 121 -6.77 -10.17 10.46
N MET A 122 -7.25 -11.19 11.16
CA MET A 122 -8.59 -11.76 11.00
C MET A 122 -9.52 -11.08 12.00
N LYS A 123 -10.42 -10.21 11.54
CA LYS A 123 -11.25 -9.34 12.39
C LYS A 123 -12.65 -9.87 12.63
N LYS A 124 -13.18 -9.59 13.82
CA LYS A 124 -14.58 -9.71 14.21
C LYS A 124 -15.05 -8.35 14.71
N GLY A 125 -15.57 -7.50 13.81
CA GLY A 125 -15.87 -6.11 14.14
C GLY A 125 -14.63 -5.38 14.68
N ASN A 126 -14.70 -4.86 15.92
CA ASN A 126 -13.56 -4.18 16.55
C ASN A 126 -12.48 -5.14 17.06
N ASP A 127 -12.84 -6.39 17.35
CA ASP A 127 -11.92 -7.41 17.82
C ASP A 127 -11.03 -7.95 16.69
N ILE A 128 -9.96 -8.65 17.09
CA ILE A 128 -9.03 -9.37 16.21
C ILE A 128 -8.94 -10.81 16.72
N ALA A 129 -9.49 -11.75 15.95
CA ALA A 129 -9.45 -13.17 16.26
C ALA A 129 -8.04 -13.75 16.13
N LEU A 130 -7.33 -13.37 15.07
CA LEU A 130 -5.92 -13.68 14.85
C LEU A 130 -5.21 -12.42 14.37
N HIS A 131 -4.27 -11.93 15.18
CA HIS A 131 -3.25 -10.98 14.78
C HIS A 131 -1.98 -11.76 14.47
N LEU A 132 -1.53 -11.77 13.22
CA LEU A 132 -0.30 -12.40 12.80
C LEU A 132 0.70 -11.31 12.41
N ASN A 133 1.80 -11.20 13.16
CA ASN A 133 2.71 -10.07 13.07
C ASN A 133 4.18 -10.50 12.99
N PRO A 134 4.69 -10.85 11.79
CA PRO A 134 6.10 -11.01 11.54
C PRO A 134 6.84 -9.68 11.76
N ARG A 135 7.80 -9.67 12.70
CA ARG A 135 8.69 -8.55 13.00
C ARG A 135 10.10 -8.94 12.58
N PHE A 136 10.70 -8.13 11.71
CA PHE A 136 12.01 -8.42 11.13
C PHE A 136 13.17 -8.00 12.03
N ASP A 137 12.90 -7.19 13.06
CA ASP A 137 13.84 -6.83 14.10
C ASP A 137 13.08 -6.48 15.39
N GLU A 138 13.18 -7.35 16.39
CA GLU A 138 12.80 -7.09 17.77
C GLU A 138 14.03 -7.36 18.66
N ARG A 139 14.81 -6.32 18.91
CA ARG A 139 16.05 -6.39 19.71
C ARG A 139 17.09 -7.34 19.09
N GLY A 140 17.29 -7.24 17.77
CA GLY A 140 18.24 -8.05 17.02
C GLY A 140 17.74 -9.45 16.68
N LYS A 141 16.46 -9.75 16.90
CA LYS A 141 15.85 -11.05 16.60
C LYS A 141 14.63 -10.91 15.70
N GLN A 142 14.49 -11.82 14.76
CA GLN A 142 13.27 -11.98 13.98
C GLN A 142 12.26 -12.81 14.78
N VAL A 143 11.02 -12.36 14.85
CA VAL A 143 9.95 -13.03 15.61
C VAL A 143 8.64 -12.94 14.87
N ILE A 144 7.75 -13.91 15.08
CA ILE A 144 6.35 -13.81 14.65
C ILE A 144 5.49 -13.81 15.91
N VAL A 145 4.86 -12.69 16.18
CA VAL A 145 3.91 -12.56 17.28
C VAL A 145 2.53 -12.96 16.78
N ARG A 146 1.86 -13.86 17.51
CA ARG A 146 0.43 -14.13 17.34
C ARG A 146 -0.33 -13.77 18.59
N ASN A 147 -1.47 -13.12 18.42
CA ASN A 147 -2.33 -12.76 19.54
C ASN A 147 -3.79 -12.56 19.08
N SER A 148 -4.67 -12.28 20.04
CA SER A 148 -6.02 -11.77 19.79
C SER A 148 -6.20 -10.47 20.54
N LEU A 149 -6.99 -9.57 19.96
CA LEU A 149 -7.51 -8.37 20.61
C LEU A 149 -9.00 -8.60 20.88
N ILE A 150 -9.40 -8.62 22.15
CA ILE A 150 -10.80 -8.87 22.54
C ILE A 150 -11.22 -7.78 23.52
N GLY A 151 -12.27 -7.03 23.20
CA GLY A 151 -12.76 -5.96 24.06
C GLY A 151 -11.70 -4.89 24.36
N ASN A 152 -10.91 -4.50 23.35
CA ASN A 152 -9.77 -3.57 23.43
C ASN A 152 -8.56 -4.06 24.26
N GLY A 153 -8.57 -5.31 24.72
CA GLY A 153 -7.44 -5.91 25.45
C GLY A 153 -6.66 -6.90 24.59
N TRP A 154 -5.34 -6.73 24.50
CA TRP A 154 -4.47 -7.75 23.92
C TRP A 154 -4.34 -8.94 24.88
N GLY A 155 -4.48 -10.16 24.36
CA GLY A 155 -4.27 -11.38 25.14
C GLY A 155 -2.79 -11.71 25.37
N ARG A 156 -2.53 -12.96 25.76
CA ARG A 156 -1.16 -13.50 25.85
C ARG A 156 -0.57 -13.71 24.46
N GLU A 157 0.63 -13.20 24.23
CA GLU A 157 1.35 -13.43 22.97
C GLU A 157 1.85 -14.87 22.84
N GLU A 158 1.83 -15.39 21.62
CA GLU A 158 2.49 -16.63 21.23
C GLU A 158 3.59 -16.32 20.22
N ARG A 159 4.81 -16.80 20.49
CA ARG A 159 6.03 -16.39 19.76
C ARG A 159 6.84 -17.57 19.22
N GLN A 160 6.60 -18.77 19.73
CA GLN A 160 7.35 -19.97 19.36
C GLN A 160 7.07 -20.36 17.90
N ILE A 161 8.11 -20.43 17.08
CA ILE A 161 8.07 -20.86 15.68
C ILE A 161 9.32 -21.70 15.39
N PRO A 162 9.28 -22.65 14.44
CA PRO A 162 10.45 -23.47 14.08
C PRO A 162 11.54 -22.63 13.39
N SER A 163 11.17 -21.68 12.55
CA SER A 163 12.07 -20.75 11.85
C SER A 163 11.30 -19.52 11.38
N PHE A 164 12.00 -18.43 11.04
CA PHE A 164 11.41 -17.23 10.45
C PHE A 164 11.51 -17.30 8.92
N PRO A 165 10.39 -17.46 8.18
CA PRO A 165 10.44 -17.81 6.75
C PRO A 165 10.45 -16.60 5.80
N PHE A 166 10.31 -15.38 6.31
CA PHE A 166 10.24 -14.17 5.48
C PHE A 166 11.62 -13.55 5.27
N VAL A 167 11.89 -13.11 4.05
CA VAL A 167 13.15 -12.45 3.68
C VAL A 167 12.83 -11.09 3.07
N LYS A 168 13.49 -10.03 3.54
CA LYS A 168 13.29 -8.66 3.02
C LYS A 168 13.60 -8.60 1.53
N GLY A 169 12.76 -7.92 0.75
CA GLY A 169 12.88 -7.80 -0.71
C GLY A 169 12.64 -9.11 -1.47
N LYS A 170 12.00 -10.11 -0.85
CA LYS A 170 11.70 -11.40 -1.48
C LYS A 170 10.21 -11.71 -1.51
N PRO A 171 9.76 -12.43 -2.56
CA PRO A 171 8.39 -12.91 -2.63
C PRO A 171 8.12 -13.96 -1.55
N PHE A 172 6.87 -14.03 -1.12
CA PHE A 172 6.36 -15.12 -0.29
C PHE A 172 4.96 -15.55 -0.75
N GLU A 173 4.62 -16.80 -0.45
CA GLU A 173 3.26 -17.31 -0.41
C GLU A 173 2.92 -17.61 1.06
N LEU A 174 1.85 -17.02 1.58
CA LEU A 174 1.33 -17.30 2.92
C LEU A 174 -0.06 -17.90 2.80
N LYS A 175 -0.30 -18.97 3.56
CA LYS A 175 -1.58 -19.68 3.63
C LYS A 175 -2.09 -19.68 5.07
N ILE A 176 -3.35 -19.30 5.27
CA ILE A 176 -4.07 -19.42 6.55
C ILE A 176 -5.27 -20.32 6.32
N LEU A 177 -5.22 -21.54 6.86
CA LEU A 177 -6.33 -22.47 6.87
C LEU A 177 -7.09 -22.30 8.18
N CYS A 178 -8.38 -21.96 8.10
CA CYS A 178 -9.29 -22.01 9.24
C CYS A 178 -9.83 -23.44 9.40
N THR A 179 -9.66 -24.01 10.58
CA THR A 179 -10.33 -25.27 10.97
C THR A 179 -11.38 -25.00 12.04
N ASP A 180 -12.06 -26.03 12.53
CA ASP A 180 -12.98 -25.91 13.68
C ASP A 180 -12.28 -25.51 14.99
N THR A 181 -10.98 -25.75 15.11
CA THR A 181 -10.25 -25.62 16.39
C THR A 181 -9.17 -24.54 16.37
N GLU A 182 -8.60 -24.24 15.21
CA GLU A 182 -7.44 -23.36 15.09
C GLU A 182 -7.27 -22.77 13.69
N PHE A 183 -6.42 -21.76 13.59
CA PHE A 183 -5.81 -21.35 12.33
C PHE A 183 -4.49 -22.09 12.14
N LYS A 184 -4.30 -22.74 11.00
CA LYS A 184 -3.02 -23.31 10.58
C LYS A 184 -2.37 -22.40 9.56
N VAL A 185 -1.11 -22.04 9.78
CA VAL A 185 -0.37 -21.13 8.91
C VAL A 185 0.79 -21.86 8.25
N ALA A 186 0.91 -21.70 6.94
CA ALA A 186 2.04 -22.17 6.15
C ALA A 186 2.65 -21.01 5.35
N VAL A 187 3.96 -21.04 5.16
CA VAL A 187 4.68 -20.06 4.33
C VAL A 187 5.58 -20.83 3.37
N ASN A 188 5.55 -20.46 2.09
CA ASN A 188 6.36 -21.07 1.03
C ASN A 188 6.28 -22.61 1.02
N LYS A 189 5.04 -23.14 1.06
CA LYS A 189 4.70 -24.58 1.06
C LYS A 189 5.09 -25.36 2.32
N SER A 190 5.68 -24.73 3.33
CA SER A 190 6.01 -25.37 4.60
C SER A 190 5.07 -24.92 5.71
N HIS A 191 4.55 -25.89 6.48
CA HIS A 191 3.80 -25.59 7.70
C HIS A 191 4.69 -24.81 8.68
N LEU A 192 4.14 -23.78 9.31
CA LEU A 192 4.89 -22.88 10.18
C LEU A 192 4.38 -22.92 11.61
N LEU A 193 3.07 -22.78 11.81
CA LEU A 193 2.47 -22.70 13.14
C LEU A 193 0.97 -23.00 13.14
N GLU A 194 0.46 -23.22 14.33
CA GLU A 194 -0.97 -23.34 14.65
C GLU A 194 -1.33 -22.29 15.70
N TYR A 195 -2.55 -21.76 15.63
CA TYR A 195 -3.09 -20.78 16.57
C TYR A 195 -4.52 -21.15 16.96
N LYS A 196 -4.70 -21.64 18.19
CA LYS A 196 -6.01 -22.07 18.70
C LYS A 196 -6.98 -20.90 18.79
N HIS A 197 -8.23 -21.15 18.41
CA HIS A 197 -9.28 -20.13 18.40
C HIS A 197 -9.55 -19.60 19.81
N ARG A 198 -9.32 -18.30 20.00
CA ARG A 198 -9.76 -17.56 21.21
C ARG A 198 -11.15 -16.94 21.03
N ILE A 199 -11.50 -16.60 19.80
CA ILE A 199 -12.85 -16.23 19.36
C ILE A 199 -13.42 -17.42 18.60
N ARG A 200 -14.56 -17.97 19.04
CA ARG A 200 -15.13 -19.21 18.49
C ARG A 200 -16.32 -18.99 17.55
N GLU A 201 -16.89 -17.78 17.52
CA GLU A 201 -17.92 -17.41 16.56
C GLU A 201 -17.28 -17.14 15.19
N LEU A 202 -16.79 -18.20 14.53
CA LEU A 202 -16.00 -18.09 13.29
C LEU A 202 -16.75 -17.32 12.19
N ASN A 203 -18.06 -17.56 12.08
CA ASN A 203 -18.95 -16.86 11.16
C ASN A 203 -19.03 -15.34 11.41
N GLN A 204 -18.57 -14.83 12.56
CA GLN A 204 -18.48 -13.40 12.85
C GLN A 204 -17.09 -12.81 12.55
N ILE A 205 -16.10 -13.64 12.22
CA ILE A 205 -14.78 -13.20 11.74
C ILE A 205 -14.92 -12.79 10.27
N ASN A 206 -15.25 -11.53 10.02
CA ASN A 206 -15.84 -11.05 8.78
C ASN A 206 -14.91 -10.18 7.91
N ALA A 207 -13.66 -9.97 8.31
CA ALA A 207 -12.70 -9.26 7.49
C ALA A 207 -11.27 -9.77 7.68
N LEU A 208 -10.52 -9.80 6.58
CA LEU A 208 -9.08 -9.95 6.55
C LEU A 208 -8.47 -8.57 6.28
N ARG A 209 -7.55 -8.11 7.13
CA ARG A 209 -6.76 -6.88 6.89
C ARG A 209 -5.29 -7.20 6.76
N ILE A 210 -4.62 -6.59 5.78
CA ILE A 210 -3.18 -6.76 5.54
C ILE A 210 -2.55 -5.37 5.43
N TYR A 211 -1.54 -5.09 6.24
CA TYR A 211 -0.92 -3.76 6.31
C TYR A 211 0.55 -3.80 6.75
N ASN A 212 1.17 -2.61 6.75
CA ASN A 212 2.61 -2.37 6.93
C ASN A 212 3.46 -2.80 5.73
N ASP A 213 4.65 -3.38 5.95
CA ASP A 213 5.75 -3.39 5.00
C ASP A 213 5.68 -4.56 3.98
N VAL A 214 4.58 -4.61 3.23
CA VAL A 214 4.29 -5.65 2.22
C VAL A 214 3.74 -5.03 0.93
N THR A 215 4.05 -5.66 -0.20
CA THR A 215 3.40 -5.43 -1.50
C THR A 215 2.59 -6.66 -1.86
N LEU A 216 1.32 -6.50 -2.26
CA LEU A 216 0.44 -7.61 -2.60
C LEU A 216 0.42 -7.89 -4.09
N ARG A 217 0.44 -9.17 -4.46
CA ARG A 217 0.22 -9.66 -5.83
C ARG A 217 -1.13 -10.33 -5.99
N SER A 218 -1.54 -11.14 -5.04
CA SER A 218 -2.90 -11.72 -5.00
C SER A 218 -3.32 -12.06 -3.58
N VAL A 219 -4.63 -12.01 -3.34
CA VAL A 219 -5.27 -12.52 -2.12
C VAL A 219 -6.49 -13.31 -2.57
N ASN A 220 -6.48 -14.61 -2.30
CA ASN A 220 -7.54 -15.53 -2.70
C ASN A 220 -8.12 -16.22 -1.47
N VAL A 221 -9.41 -16.51 -1.51
CA VAL A 221 -10.12 -17.28 -0.49
C VAL A 221 -10.86 -18.41 -1.17
N GLU A 222 -10.67 -19.63 -0.68
CA GLU A 222 -11.36 -20.82 -1.15
C GLU A 222 -11.81 -21.68 0.03
N THR A 223 -12.77 -22.56 -0.22
CA THR A 223 -13.17 -23.60 0.75
C THR A 223 -12.63 -24.92 0.22
N LEU A 224 -11.78 -25.59 1.00
CA LEU A 224 -11.26 -26.90 0.62
C LEU A 224 -12.39 -27.95 0.65
N ALA A 225 -12.33 -28.90 -0.28
CA ALA A 225 -13.30 -29.99 -0.40
C ALA A 225 -13.30 -30.93 0.83
#